data_AF-A0A534JDW7-F1
#
_entry.id   AF-A0A534JDW7-F1
#
_cell.length_a   1.000
_cell.length_b   1.000
_cell.length_c   1.000
_cell.angle_alpha   90.00
_cell.angle_beta   90.00
_cell.angle_gamma   90.00
#
_symmetry.space_group_name_H-M   'P 1'
#
loop_
_entity.id
_entity.type
_entity.pdbx_description
1 polymer ?
#
loop_
_entity_poly.entity_id
_entity_poly.type
_entity_poly.pdbx_seq_one_letter_code
_entity_poly.pdbx_strand_id
1 'polypeptide(L)'
;MARDSVRKQPLARAMRRMQIPLRRIRQNFQTRDVRDGGLYGKLWWRPLDGARVGGFFGFITDPEGWEDLKPSVPEAVVLAFVRPRAHPLHRRLVVRKGSLFEKVARRSRYEEVPFILRRDRAEGLLRHRSMRGRPDEILALSACDFFMTSFRAFWSSDFLQTIQKLPRSRRKKR
;
A
#
# COMPACT_ATOMS: atom_id res chain seq x y z
N MET A 1 -2.33 30.21 -0.30
CA MET A 1 -1.12 29.45 0.09
C MET A 1 -0.60 28.74 -1.15
N ALA A 2 0.62 29.05 -1.58
CA ALA A 2 1.22 28.36 -2.72
C ALA A 2 1.32 26.87 -2.41
N ARG A 3 0.73 26.01 -3.25
CA ARG A 3 0.97 24.56 -3.23
C ARG A 3 2.43 24.36 -3.62
N ASP A 4 3.34 24.34 -2.65
CA ASP A 4 4.73 23.96 -2.92
C ASP A 4 4.72 22.58 -3.58
N SER A 5 5.01 22.56 -4.87
CA SER A 5 4.98 21.32 -5.64
C SER A 5 6.06 20.40 -5.08
N VAL A 6 5.66 19.19 -4.64
CA VAL A 6 6.59 18.23 -4.05
C VAL A 6 7.68 17.88 -5.06
N ARG A 7 8.95 18.05 -4.67
CA ARG A 7 10.10 17.65 -5.48
C ARG A 7 10.10 16.13 -5.68
N LYS A 8 9.99 15.68 -6.94
CA LYS A 8 9.87 14.26 -7.30
C LYS A 8 11.21 13.51 -7.33
N GLN A 9 12.34 14.20 -7.49
CA GLN A 9 13.68 13.59 -7.59
C GLN A 9 14.05 12.71 -6.38
N PRO A 10 13.90 13.15 -5.11
CA PRO A 10 14.19 12.28 -3.97
C PRO A 10 13.21 11.11 -3.85
N LEU A 11 11.95 11.27 -4.26
CA LEU A 11 10.96 10.19 -4.31
C LEU A 11 11.37 9.12 -5.33
N ALA A 12 11.84 9.55 -6.50
CA ALA A 12 12.38 8.65 -7.53
C ALA A 12 13.60 7.87 -7.01
N ARG A 13 14.50 8.54 -6.28
CA ARG A 13 15.67 7.90 -5.65
C ARG A 13 15.25 6.82 -4.64
N ALA A 14 14.24 7.10 -3.83
CA ALA A 14 13.67 6.10 -2.92
C ALA A 14 13.07 4.91 -3.69
N MET A 15 12.23 5.16 -4.71
CA MET A 15 11.59 4.08 -5.47
C MET A 15 12.59 3.24 -6.28
N ARG A 16 13.70 3.82 -6.75
CA ARG A 16 14.79 3.06 -7.39
C ARG A 16 15.44 2.07 -6.43
N ARG A 17 15.70 2.46 -5.18
CA ARG A 17 16.24 1.56 -4.15
C ARG A 17 15.27 0.43 -3.80
N MET A 18 13.96 0.67 -3.93
CA MET A 18 12.93 -0.34 -3.70
C MET A 18 12.78 -1.37 -4.84
N GLN A 19 13.52 -1.26 -5.96
CA GLN A 19 13.35 -2.19 -7.09
C GLN A 19 13.62 -3.65 -6.73
N ILE A 20 14.69 -3.93 -5.97
CA ILE A 20 15.04 -5.30 -5.54
C ILE A 20 14.05 -5.82 -4.48
N PRO A 21 13.75 -5.08 -3.40
CA PRO A 21 12.73 -5.51 -2.44
C PRO A 21 11.34 -5.79 -3.06
N LEU A 22 10.95 -4.99 -4.07
CA LEU A 22 9.67 -5.15 -4.76
C LEU A 22 9.67 -6.25 -5.83
N ARG A 23 10.80 -6.94 -6.06
CA ARG A 23 10.92 -7.97 -7.11
C ARG A 23 9.85 -9.06 -6.98
N ARG A 24 9.62 -9.60 -5.78
CA ARG A 24 8.61 -10.64 -5.55
C ARG A 24 7.18 -10.17 -5.86
N ILE A 25 6.88 -8.90 -5.59
CA ILE A 25 5.59 -8.31 -5.97
C ILE A 25 5.49 -8.26 -7.50
N ARG A 26 6.51 -7.73 -8.17
CA ARG A 26 6.53 -7.60 -9.63
C ARG A 26 6.44 -8.93 -10.38
N GLN A 27 6.95 -10.02 -9.79
CA GLN A 27 6.90 -11.36 -10.39
C GLN A 27 5.52 -12.01 -10.32
N ASN A 28 4.70 -11.67 -9.31
CA ASN A 28 3.49 -12.43 -9.00
C ASN A 28 2.19 -11.62 -9.10
N PHE A 29 2.30 -10.31 -9.31
CA PHE A 29 1.18 -9.38 -9.36
C PHE A 29 1.29 -8.47 -10.58
N GLN A 30 0.15 -7.99 -11.08
CA GLN A 30 0.15 -6.87 -12.02
C GLN A 30 0.69 -5.64 -11.30
N THR A 31 1.46 -4.80 -12.00
CA THR A 31 2.03 -3.58 -11.41
C THR A 31 1.92 -2.40 -12.37
N ARG A 32 1.84 -1.19 -11.81
CA ARG A 32 1.83 0.07 -12.56
C ARG A 32 2.58 1.15 -11.77
N ASP A 33 3.44 1.91 -12.44
CA ASP A 33 4.00 3.12 -11.82
C ASP A 33 2.93 4.21 -11.80
N VAL A 34 2.80 4.90 -10.68
CA VAL A 34 1.85 5.98 -10.47
C VAL A 34 2.66 7.25 -10.25
N ARG A 35 2.34 8.31 -10.98
CA ARG A 35 3.06 9.60 -10.94
C ARG A 35 2.12 10.81 -11.03
N ASP A 36 0.82 10.55 -10.90
CA ASP A 36 -0.33 11.42 -11.14
C ASP A 36 -1.33 11.32 -9.98
N GLY A 37 -2.38 12.14 -10.00
CA GLY A 37 -3.49 12.08 -9.04
C GLY A 37 -3.05 12.20 -7.58
N GLY A 38 -2.06 13.04 -7.28
CA GLY A 38 -1.55 13.22 -5.93
C GLY A 38 -0.72 12.05 -5.39
N LEU A 39 -0.33 11.09 -6.22
CA LEU A 39 0.45 9.92 -5.81
C LEU A 39 1.74 9.75 -6.62
N TYR A 40 2.77 9.23 -5.97
CA TYR A 40 4.02 8.85 -6.61
C TYR A 40 4.53 7.50 -6.09
N GLY A 41 4.57 6.46 -6.91
CA GLY A 41 5.04 5.14 -6.46
C GLY A 41 4.65 3.98 -7.36
N LYS A 42 4.50 2.80 -6.75
CA LYS A 42 4.18 1.54 -7.43
C LYS A 42 2.86 0.98 -6.90
N LEU A 43 1.87 0.92 -7.76
CA LEU A 43 0.64 0.18 -7.56
C LEU A 43 0.85 -1.28 -7.97
N TRP A 44 0.29 -2.21 -7.22
CA TRP A 44 0.32 -3.63 -7.57
C TRP A 44 -0.98 -4.32 -7.16
N TRP A 45 -1.42 -5.31 -7.94
CA TRP A 45 -2.67 -6.03 -7.66
C TRP A 45 -2.74 -7.38 -8.35
N ARG A 46 -3.64 -8.22 -7.84
CA ARG A 46 -4.12 -9.43 -8.49
C ARG A 46 -5.59 -9.25 -8.85
N PRO A 47 -5.98 -9.43 -10.13
CA PRO A 47 -7.37 -9.44 -10.52
C PRO A 47 -8.03 -10.74 -10.04
N LEU A 48 -9.23 -10.61 -9.48
CA LEU A 48 -10.08 -11.70 -8.99
C LEU A 48 -11.53 -11.36 -9.34
N ASP A 49 -12.06 -11.97 -10.39
CA ASP A 49 -13.44 -11.89 -10.88
C ASP A 49 -14.26 -10.67 -10.39
N GLY A 50 -14.18 -9.56 -11.13
CA GLY A 50 -14.87 -8.31 -10.77
C GLY A 50 -14.19 -7.48 -9.68
N ALA A 51 -13.08 -7.94 -9.10
CA ALA A 51 -12.33 -7.23 -8.08
C ALA A 51 -10.80 -7.26 -8.27
N ARG A 52 -10.11 -6.43 -7.50
CA ARG A 52 -8.67 -6.33 -7.39
C ARG A 52 -8.29 -6.36 -5.92
N VAL A 53 -7.36 -7.25 -5.58
CA VAL A 53 -6.72 -7.29 -4.26
C VAL A 53 -5.26 -6.95 -4.46
N GLY A 54 -4.75 -5.97 -3.72
CA GLY A 54 -3.43 -5.45 -3.98
C GLY A 54 -2.99 -4.43 -2.96
N GLY A 55 -2.06 -3.57 -3.36
CA GLY A 55 -1.56 -2.50 -2.53
C GLY A 55 -0.81 -1.44 -3.32
N PHE A 56 -0.27 -0.49 -2.59
CA PHE A 56 0.54 0.59 -3.12
C PHE A 56 1.69 0.87 -2.17
N PHE A 57 2.86 1.12 -2.75
CA PHE A 57 4.06 1.62 -2.07
C PHE A 57 4.48 2.91 -2.73
N GLY A 58 4.61 3.98 -1.96
CA GLY A 58 5.03 5.26 -2.53
C GLY A 58 4.70 6.42 -1.62
N PHE A 59 4.31 7.52 -2.22
CA PHE A 59 4.12 8.79 -1.56
C PHE A 59 2.78 9.41 -1.95
N ILE A 60 2.15 10.05 -0.97
CA ILE A 60 1.14 11.08 -1.21
C ILE A 60 1.90 12.40 -1.46
N THR A 61 1.62 13.03 -2.59
CA THR A 61 2.23 14.30 -3.02
C THR A 61 1.23 15.44 -3.10
N ASP A 62 -0.07 15.13 -3.01
CA ASP A 62 -1.17 16.09 -2.87
C ASP A 62 -2.08 15.60 -1.73
N PRO A 63 -2.39 16.42 -0.72
CA PRO A 63 -3.27 16.01 0.38
C PRO A 63 -4.73 15.76 -0.05
N GLU A 64 -5.15 16.25 -1.22
CA GLU A 64 -6.52 16.10 -1.73
C GLU A 64 -6.93 14.61 -1.84
N GLY A 65 -8.08 14.26 -1.26
CA GLY A 65 -8.60 12.89 -1.18
C GLY A 65 -8.04 12.05 -0.03
N TRP A 66 -7.17 12.64 0.81
CA TRP A 66 -6.55 12.01 1.99
C TRP A 66 -6.77 12.84 3.26
N GLU A 67 -7.84 13.62 3.33
CA GLU A 67 -8.12 14.60 4.39
C GLU A 67 -8.18 13.97 5.78
N ASP A 68 -8.64 12.72 5.86
CA ASP A 68 -8.70 11.95 7.10
C ASP A 68 -7.31 11.62 7.68
N LEU A 69 -6.28 11.56 6.83
CA LEU A 69 -4.90 11.34 7.26
C LEU A 69 -4.16 12.63 7.61
N LYS A 70 -4.68 13.79 7.15
CA LYS A 70 -4.02 15.10 7.26
C LYS A 70 -2.53 15.03 6.86
N PRO A 71 -2.19 14.51 5.66
CA PRO A 71 -0.80 14.19 5.31
C PRO A 71 0.05 15.46 5.22
N SER A 72 1.27 15.39 5.75
CA SER A 72 2.27 16.44 5.58
C SER A 72 3.15 16.08 4.40
N VAL A 73 2.76 16.54 3.21
CA VAL A 73 3.38 16.09 1.96
C VAL A 73 4.87 16.51 1.83
N PRO A 74 5.73 15.66 1.25
CA PRO A 74 5.45 14.28 0.86
C PRO A 74 5.23 13.35 2.06
N GLU A 75 4.22 12.49 1.98
CA GLU A 75 3.91 11.49 3.01
C GLU A 75 4.21 10.11 2.43
N ALA A 76 5.15 9.36 3.00
CA ALA A 76 5.38 7.99 2.56
C ALA A 76 4.23 7.10 3.03
N VAL A 77 3.74 6.23 2.16
CA VAL A 77 2.56 5.40 2.41
C VAL A 77 2.76 3.98 1.90
N VAL A 78 2.32 3.02 2.71
CA VAL A 78 2.09 1.64 2.32
C VAL A 78 0.63 1.31 2.61
N LEU A 79 -0.09 0.83 1.62
CA LEU A 79 -1.47 0.41 1.78
C LEU A 79 -1.74 -0.92 1.12
N ALA A 80 -2.77 -1.61 1.61
CA ALA A 80 -3.39 -2.73 0.93
C ALA A 80 -4.88 -2.47 0.74
N PHE A 81 -5.44 -2.98 -0.36
CA PHE A 81 -6.82 -2.73 -0.73
C PHE A 81 -7.53 -3.96 -1.27
N VAL A 82 -8.87 -3.90 -1.20
CA VAL A 82 -9.78 -4.72 -1.99
C VAL A 82 -10.76 -3.78 -2.69
N ARG A 83 -10.72 -3.74 -4.02
CA ARG A 83 -11.56 -2.85 -4.84
C ARG A 83 -12.41 -3.65 -5.83
N PRO A 84 -13.68 -3.29 -6.08
CA PRO A 84 -14.43 -2.24 -5.37
C PRO A 84 -14.83 -2.69 -3.94
N ARG A 85 -15.11 -1.72 -3.05
CA ARG A 85 -15.51 -1.98 -1.65
C ARG A 85 -16.76 -2.86 -1.55
N ALA A 86 -17.71 -2.68 -2.47
CA ALA A 86 -18.96 -3.45 -2.49
C ALA A 86 -18.76 -4.94 -2.83
N HIS A 87 -17.58 -5.34 -3.31
CA HIS A 87 -17.34 -6.72 -3.71
C HIS A 87 -17.31 -7.66 -2.49
N PRO A 88 -17.88 -8.89 -2.56
CA PRO A 88 -17.88 -9.85 -1.45
C PRO A 88 -16.49 -10.19 -0.89
N LEU A 89 -15.44 -10.07 -1.72
CA LEU A 89 -14.05 -10.24 -1.27
C LEU A 89 -13.65 -9.22 -0.21
N HIS A 90 -14.15 -7.98 -0.27
CA HIS A 90 -13.83 -6.96 0.73
C HIS A 90 -14.39 -7.36 2.09
N ARG A 91 -15.66 -7.79 2.14
CA ARG A 91 -16.26 -8.33 3.37
C ARG A 91 -15.46 -9.49 3.93
N ARG A 92 -15.00 -10.41 3.07
CA ARG A 92 -14.22 -11.60 3.46
C ARG A 92 -12.81 -11.26 3.97
N LEU A 93 -12.10 -10.38 3.27
CA LEU A 93 -10.68 -10.13 3.50
C LEU A 93 -10.40 -8.96 4.45
N VAL A 94 -11.36 -8.06 4.64
CA VAL A 94 -11.21 -6.82 5.42
C VAL A 94 -12.18 -6.75 6.60
N VAL A 95 -13.48 -6.88 6.36
CA VAL A 95 -14.51 -6.55 7.38
C VAL A 95 -14.67 -7.63 8.44
N ARG A 96 -14.72 -8.90 8.04
CA ARG A 96 -14.98 -10.02 8.96
C ARG A 96 -13.92 -10.10 10.07
N LYS A 97 -14.36 -10.49 11.28
CA LYS A 97 -13.46 -10.80 12.40
C LYS A 97 -12.51 -11.93 11.99
N GLY A 98 -11.22 -11.76 12.28
CA GLY A 98 -10.18 -12.73 11.92
C GLY A 98 -9.84 -12.75 10.43
N SER A 99 -10.26 -11.72 9.68
CA SER A 99 -9.90 -11.57 8.27
C SER A 99 -8.40 -11.45 8.06
N LEU A 100 -7.96 -11.63 6.81
CA LEU A 100 -6.56 -11.49 6.44
C LEU A 100 -6.01 -10.11 6.83
N PHE A 101 -6.76 -9.04 6.59
CA PHE A 101 -6.30 -7.69 6.89
C PHE A 101 -6.23 -7.45 8.39
N GLU A 102 -7.19 -7.97 9.18
CA GLU A 102 -7.11 -7.89 10.64
C GLU A 102 -5.93 -8.68 11.21
N LYS A 103 -5.61 -9.85 10.64
CA LYS A 103 -4.41 -10.62 11.01
C LYS A 103 -3.13 -9.83 10.76
N VAL A 104 -3.02 -9.14 9.63
CA VAL A 104 -1.88 -8.27 9.31
C VAL A 104 -1.81 -7.11 10.30
N ALA A 105 -2.91 -6.39 10.54
CA ALA A 105 -2.94 -5.27 11.50
C ALA A 105 -2.50 -5.71 12.90
N ARG A 106 -2.99 -6.87 13.36
CA ARG A 106 -2.58 -7.45 14.64
C ARG A 106 -1.09 -7.82 14.66
N ARG A 107 -0.60 -8.58 13.66
CA ARG A 107 0.82 -8.97 13.55
C ARG A 107 1.73 -7.75 13.47
N SER A 108 1.33 -6.71 12.74
CA SER A 108 2.11 -5.49 12.57
C SER A 108 2.42 -4.75 13.88
N ARG A 109 1.59 -4.91 14.91
CA ARG A 109 1.86 -4.33 16.24
C ARG A 109 2.98 -5.07 16.97
N TYR A 110 3.01 -6.40 16.86
CA TYR A 110 4.10 -7.22 17.43
C TYR A 110 5.43 -6.99 16.72
N GLU A 111 5.38 -6.65 15.44
CA GLU A 111 6.56 -6.33 14.63
C GLU A 111 6.99 -4.85 14.77
N GLU A 112 6.38 -4.08 15.68
CA GLU A 112 6.63 -2.64 15.91
C GLU A 112 6.46 -1.76 14.66
N VAL A 113 5.60 -2.20 13.73
CA VAL A 113 5.32 -1.53 12.44
C VAL A 113 3.82 -1.35 12.22
N PRO A 114 3.09 -0.69 13.14
CA PRO A 114 1.64 -0.75 13.20
C PRO A 114 0.99 -0.26 11.90
N PHE A 115 0.13 -1.10 11.35
CA PHE A 115 -0.82 -0.74 10.30
C PHE A 115 -2.18 -0.42 10.91
N ILE A 116 -2.80 0.65 10.40
CA ILE A 116 -4.18 1.04 10.68
C ILE A 116 -5.09 0.16 9.84
N LEU A 117 -6.05 -0.52 10.48
CA LEU A 117 -7.11 -1.28 9.82
C LEU A 117 -8.31 -0.37 9.58
N ARG A 118 -8.73 -0.22 8.32
CA ARG A 118 -9.85 0.63 7.90
C ARG A 118 -10.96 -0.20 7.26
N ARG A 119 -11.91 -0.67 8.06
CA ARG A 119 -12.96 -1.58 7.60
C ARG A 119 -13.99 -0.91 6.67
N ASP A 120 -14.10 0.40 6.74
CA ASP A 120 -15.07 1.23 6.01
C ASP A 120 -14.55 1.70 4.63
N ARG A 121 -13.27 1.44 4.32
CA ARG A 121 -12.60 1.95 3.11
C ARG A 121 -12.12 0.84 2.20
N ALA A 122 -11.88 1.16 0.93
CA ALA A 122 -11.31 0.19 0.00
C ALA A 122 -9.86 -0.15 0.36
N GLU A 123 -9.11 0.84 0.85
CA GLU A 123 -7.77 0.78 1.42
C GLU A 123 -7.85 0.23 2.85
N GLY A 124 -8.10 -1.07 2.95
CA GLY A 124 -8.36 -1.72 4.23
C GLY A 124 -7.18 -1.70 5.21
N LEU A 125 -5.95 -1.54 4.73
CA LEU A 125 -4.76 -1.41 5.57
C LEU A 125 -3.94 -0.22 5.12
N LEU A 126 -3.42 0.53 6.10
CA LEU A 126 -2.64 1.72 5.85
C LEU A 126 -1.53 1.87 6.89
N ARG A 127 -0.33 2.21 6.43
CA ARG A 127 0.75 2.76 7.25
C ARG A 127 1.32 3.95 6.51
N HIS A 128 1.60 5.03 7.23
CA HIS A 128 2.18 6.23 6.62
C HIS A 128 3.16 6.92 7.56
N ARG A 129 4.02 7.77 7.00
CA ARG A 129 4.98 8.60 7.73
C ARG A 129 5.32 9.85 6.90
N SER A 130 5.16 11.02 7.52
CA SER A 130 5.57 12.29 6.92
C SER A 130 7.05 12.29 6.59
N MET A 131 7.37 12.79 5.40
CA MET A 131 8.74 13.01 4.90
C MET A 131 9.04 14.52 4.75
N ARG A 132 8.09 15.38 5.09
CA ARG A 132 8.22 16.83 5.00
C ARG A 132 9.39 17.34 5.84
N GLY A 133 10.12 18.32 5.31
CA GLY A 133 11.26 18.96 6.00
C GLY A 133 12.55 18.13 6.01
N ARG A 134 12.54 16.89 5.52
CA ARG A 134 13.77 16.08 5.40
C ARG A 134 14.60 16.56 4.19
N PRO A 135 15.94 16.69 4.35
CA PRO A 135 16.83 16.85 3.20
C PRO A 135 16.67 15.70 2.21
N ASP A 136 16.87 15.95 0.92
CA ASP A 136 16.54 15.00 -0.16
C ASP A 136 17.21 13.61 -0.01
N GLU A 137 18.46 13.57 0.46
CA GLU A 137 19.18 12.32 0.68
C GLU A 137 18.62 11.53 1.86
N ILE A 138 18.34 12.23 2.96
CA ILE A 138 17.74 11.67 4.18
C ILE A 138 16.32 11.23 3.89
N LEU A 139 15.56 11.97 3.09
CA LEU A 139 14.22 11.59 2.64
C LEU A 139 14.26 10.24 1.94
N ALA A 140 15.16 10.10 0.95
CA ALA A 140 15.23 8.87 0.17
C ALA A 140 15.61 7.66 1.03
N LEU A 141 16.54 7.82 1.98
CA LEU A 141 16.91 6.76 2.93
C LEU A 141 15.78 6.44 3.91
N SER A 142 15.19 7.46 4.53
CA SER A 142 14.08 7.33 5.49
C SER A 142 12.86 6.65 4.88
N ALA A 143 12.55 6.98 3.62
CA ALA A 143 11.44 6.35 2.90
C ALA A 143 11.73 4.88 2.58
N CYS A 144 12.96 4.55 2.16
CA CYS A 144 13.35 3.16 1.91
C CYS A 144 13.27 2.33 3.18
N ASP A 145 13.84 2.83 4.29
CA ASP A 145 13.71 2.18 5.60
C ASP A 145 12.23 1.98 5.95
N PHE A 146 11.42 3.04 5.83
CA PHE A 146 9.98 2.95 6.09
C PHE A 146 9.29 1.87 5.26
N PHE A 147 9.58 1.75 3.96
CA PHE A 147 8.98 0.74 3.09
C PHE A 147 9.49 -0.67 3.41
N MET A 148 10.79 -0.85 3.63
CA MET A 148 11.40 -2.13 4.01
C MET A 148 10.86 -2.64 5.34
N THR A 149 10.75 -1.74 6.30
CA THR A 149 10.20 -2.03 7.62
C THR A 149 8.71 -2.36 7.53
N SER A 150 7.95 -1.69 6.64
CA SER A 150 6.55 -2.06 6.35
C SER A 150 6.40 -3.49 5.79
N PHE A 151 7.38 -3.98 5.02
CA PHE A 151 7.34 -5.32 4.45
C PHE A 151 7.33 -6.42 5.50
N ARG A 152 7.93 -6.19 6.67
CA ARG A 152 7.97 -7.16 7.77
C ARG A 152 6.57 -7.64 8.15
N ALA A 153 5.60 -6.73 8.26
CA ALA A 153 4.21 -7.09 8.54
C ALA A 153 3.56 -7.95 7.45
N PHE A 154 3.90 -7.75 6.17
CA PHE A 154 3.36 -8.56 5.08
C PHE A 154 4.01 -9.94 5.00
N TRP A 155 5.30 -10.04 5.31
CA TRP A 155 6.02 -11.32 5.37
C TRP A 155 5.60 -12.14 6.58
N SER A 156 5.58 -11.54 7.76
CA SER A 156 5.21 -12.25 9.00
C SER A 156 3.76 -12.67 9.01
N SER A 157 2.90 -12.14 8.12
CA SER A 157 1.47 -12.49 7.98
C SER A 157 1.12 -13.42 6.82
N ASP A 158 2.10 -13.89 6.05
CA ASP A 158 1.90 -14.63 4.79
C ASP A 158 0.96 -13.91 3.81
N PHE A 159 0.90 -12.57 3.89
CA PHE A 159 -0.11 -11.76 3.19
C PHE A 159 -0.05 -11.97 1.68
N LEU A 160 1.15 -11.81 1.11
CA LEU A 160 1.37 -11.94 -0.33
C LEU A 160 1.08 -13.36 -0.82
N GLN A 161 1.52 -14.38 -0.08
CA GLN A 161 1.28 -15.79 -0.43
C GLN A 161 -0.22 -16.12 -0.38
N THR A 162 -0.92 -15.63 0.65
CA THR A 162 -2.35 -15.83 0.80
C THR A 162 -3.11 -15.18 -0.36
N ILE A 163 -2.75 -13.94 -0.75
CA ILE A 163 -3.37 -13.29 -1.90
C ILE A 163 -3.10 -14.06 -3.19
N GLN A 164 -1.89 -14.59 -3.40
CA GLN A 164 -1.56 -15.39 -4.59
C GLN A 164 -2.37 -16.68 -4.67
N LYS A 165 -2.67 -17.32 -3.54
CA LYS A 165 -3.43 -18.57 -3.46
C LYS A 165 -4.95 -18.38 -3.54
N LEU A 166 -5.47 -17.16 -3.51
CA LEU A 166 -6.92 -16.95 -3.64
C LEU A 166 -7.44 -17.59 -4.94
N PRO A 167 -8.55 -18.34 -4.92
CA PRO A 167 -9.08 -18.94 -6.12
C PRO A 167 -9.51 -17.85 -7.11
N ARG A 168 -9.12 -17.99 -8.37
CA ARG A 168 -9.81 -17.28 -9.46
C ARG A 168 -11.20 -17.92 -9.55
N SER A 169 -12.27 -17.12 -9.55
CA SER A 169 -13.62 -17.62 -9.76
C SER A 169 -13.65 -18.48 -11.02
N ARG A 170 -14.19 -19.71 -10.93
CA ARG A 170 -14.55 -20.48 -12.12
C ARG A 170 -15.71 -19.73 -12.76
N ARG A 171 -15.49 -19.09 -13.91
CA ARG A 171 -16.59 -18.65 -14.78
C ARG A 171 -17.53 -19.84 -14.93
N LYS A 172 -18.73 -19.79 -14.35
CA LYS A 172 -19.85 -20.59 -14.87
C LYS A 172 -20.05 -20.07 -16.28
N LYS A 173 -19.65 -20.84 -17.29
CA LYS A 173 -20.21 -20.68 -18.63
C LYS A 173 -21.73 -20.80 -18.45
N ARG A 174 -22.43 -19.67 -18.60
CA ARG A 174 -23.84 -19.68 -18.92
C ARG A 174 -23.93 -19.81 -20.42
#